data_AF-A0A7C4NSD9-F1
#
_entry.id   AF-A0A7C4NSD9-F1
#
_cell.length_a   1.000
_cell.length_b   1.000
_cell.length_c   1.000
_cell.angle_alpha   90.00
_cell.angle_beta   90.00
_cell.angle_gamma   90.00
#
_symmetry.space_group_name_H-M   'P 1'
#
loop_
_entity.id
_entity.type
_entity.pdbx_description
1 polymer ?
#
loop_
_entity_poly.entity_id
_entity_poly.type
_entity_poly.pdbx_seq_one_letter_code
_entity_poly.pdbx_strand_id
1 'polypeptide(L)'
;MNIELCGYTYFPSALSSIFSPKLKLGAMNDKIRLDTIGARGGGFSLVKGSETWVRIHPDGSDRIEVVVNEKIKDFPPSIEAAKEMRRRYNITGKIEIRHRIDVPIGSGFGTSASSAAGVIL
;
A
#
# COMPACT_ATOMS: atom_id res chain seq x y z
N MET A 1 -18.25 -22.11 -9.75
CA MET A 1 -18.72 -20.71 -9.69
C MET A 1 -17.61 -19.93 -9.04
N ASN A 2 -16.82 -19.16 -9.79
CA ASN A 2 -15.71 -18.43 -9.20
C ASN A 2 -16.27 -17.13 -8.62
N ILE A 3 -16.18 -16.97 -7.31
CA ILE A 3 -16.73 -15.83 -6.57
C ILE A 3 -15.72 -14.70 -6.63
N GLU A 4 -16.17 -13.50 -7.03
CA GLU A 4 -15.38 -12.28 -6.93
C GLU A 4 -15.22 -11.91 -5.45
N LEU A 5 -13.97 -11.72 -5.00
CA LEU A 5 -13.68 -11.28 -3.64
C LEU A 5 -13.45 -9.76 -3.65
N CYS A 6 -14.08 -9.06 -2.72
CA CYS A 6 -13.93 -7.62 -2.56
C CYS A 6 -13.58 -7.26 -1.12
N GLY A 7 -12.70 -6.26 -0.98
CA GLY A 7 -12.29 -5.67 0.29
C GLY A 7 -12.35 -4.15 0.22
N TYR A 8 -12.67 -3.53 1.35
CA TYR A 8 -12.61 -2.09 1.54
C TYR A 8 -11.92 -1.78 2.86
N THR A 9 -11.09 -0.75 2.85
CA THR A 9 -10.43 -0.27 4.06
C THR A 9 -10.16 1.23 3.97
N TYR A 10 -10.03 1.84 5.15
CA TYR A 10 -9.70 3.23 5.33
C TYR A 10 -8.47 3.37 6.21
N PHE A 11 -7.45 4.07 5.72
CA PHE A 11 -6.28 4.43 6.49
C PHE A 11 -6.16 5.94 6.62
N PRO A 12 -6.10 6.50 7.84
CA PRO A 12 -5.87 7.92 8.03
C PRO A 12 -4.48 8.30 7.54
N SER A 13 -4.34 9.51 6.98
CA SER A 13 -3.02 10.05 6.65
C SER A 13 -2.25 10.36 7.93
N ALA A 14 -0.96 10.06 7.94
CA ALA A 14 -0.09 10.28 9.08
C ALA A 14 0.85 11.45 8.81
N LEU A 15 0.99 12.33 9.79
CA LEU A 15 1.95 13.43 9.78
C LEU A 15 2.95 13.24 10.91
N SER A 16 4.20 12.94 10.54
CA SER A 16 5.31 12.84 11.49
C SER A 16 5.73 14.24 11.93
N SER A 17 5.67 14.50 13.24
CA SER A 17 6.09 15.79 13.81
C SER A 17 7.58 15.76 14.16
N ILE A 18 8.03 14.69 14.81
CA ILE A 18 9.43 14.45 15.14
C ILE A 18 9.78 13.01 14.77
N PHE A 19 10.93 12.80 14.15
CA PHE A 19 11.41 11.46 13.85
C PHE A 19 12.92 11.40 13.73
N SER A 20 13.47 10.24 14.08
CA SER A 20 14.86 9.85 13.90
C SER A 20 14.87 8.59 13.02
N PRO A 21 15.31 8.71 11.75
CA PRO A 21 15.34 7.56 10.84
C PRO A 21 16.41 6.56 11.29
N LYS A 22 16.02 5.30 11.40
CA LYS A 22 16.92 4.18 11.67
C LYS A 22 17.14 3.40 10.39
N LEU A 23 18.06 3.93 9.59
CA LEU A 23 18.53 3.28 8.37
C LEU A 23 19.75 2.43 8.71
N LYS A 24 19.89 1.25 8.08
CA LYS A 24 21.17 0.54 8.09
C LYS A 24 21.99 1.03 6.90
N LEU A 25 23.12 1.70 7.18
CA LEU A 25 24.15 1.96 6.17
C LEU A 25 24.83 0.63 5.82
N GLY A 26 24.30 -0.06 4.81
CA GLY A 26 24.91 -1.25 4.22
C GLY A 26 24.25 -1.49 2.87
N ALA A 27 25.00 -2.02 1.90
CA ALA A 27 24.44 -2.40 0.61
C ALA A 27 23.19 -3.27 0.83
N MET A 28 22.11 -3.01 0.08
CA MET A 28 20.93 -3.87 0.08
C MET A 28 21.35 -5.29 -0.32
N ASN A 29 21.56 -6.14 0.67
CA ASN A 29 21.87 -7.55 0.50
C ASN A 29 20.81 -8.37 1.24
N ASP A 30 20.73 -9.65 0.90
CA ASP A 30 19.70 -10.56 1.39
C ASP A 30 19.74 -10.80 2.91
N LYS A 31 20.73 -10.24 3.63
CA LYS A 31 20.84 -10.32 5.09
C LYS A 31 20.13 -9.18 5.82
N ILE A 32 19.49 -8.25 5.10
CA ILE A 32 18.76 -7.15 5.72
C ILE A 32 17.45 -7.64 6.33
N ARG A 33 17.38 -7.56 7.66
CA ARG A 33 16.17 -7.71 8.46
C ARG A 33 15.27 -6.48 8.32
N LEU A 34 14.33 -6.52 7.37
CA LEU A 34 13.41 -5.42 7.06
C LEU A 34 12.61 -4.95 8.29
N ASP A 35 12.27 -5.88 9.19
CA ASP A 35 11.59 -5.63 10.46
C ASP A 35 12.40 -4.77 11.46
N THR A 36 13.67 -4.48 11.15
CA THR A 36 14.55 -3.64 11.97
C THR A 36 14.82 -2.25 11.39
N ILE A 37 14.25 -1.95 10.22
CA ILE A 37 14.35 -0.65 9.54
C ILE A 37 13.09 0.16 9.78
N GLY A 38 13.23 1.47 10.01
CA GLY A 38 12.10 2.37 10.19
C GLY A 38 12.53 3.70 10.78
N ALA A 39 11.68 4.30 11.62
CA ALA A 39 11.99 5.51 12.36
C ALA A 39 11.46 5.42 13.79
N ARG A 40 12.11 6.12 14.71
CA ARG A 40 11.59 6.39 16.06
C ARG A 40 11.07 7.82 16.10
N GLY A 41 9.96 8.08 16.77
CA GLY A 41 9.40 9.43 16.81
C GLY A 41 7.94 9.45 17.20
N GLY A 42 7.25 10.51 16.79
CA GLY A 42 5.83 10.73 17.04
C GLY A 42 5.19 11.67 16.02
N GLY A 43 3.87 11.65 15.95
CA GLY A 43 3.11 12.40 14.97
C GLY A 43 1.62 12.35 15.26
N PHE A 44 0.83 12.78 14.27
CA PHE A 44 -0.63 12.85 14.35
C PHE A 44 -1.25 12.09 13.18
N SER A 45 -2.37 11.43 13.44
CA SER A 45 -3.26 10.95 12.40
C SER A 45 -4.25 12.04 12.03
N LEU A 46 -4.44 12.26 10.73
CA LEU A 46 -5.44 13.17 10.21
C LEU A 46 -6.77 12.46 10.06
N VAL A 47 -7.86 13.22 10.14
CA VAL A 47 -9.21 12.71 9.83
C VAL A 47 -9.32 12.34 8.35
N LYS A 48 -8.56 13.00 7.47
CA LYS A 48 -8.47 12.70 6.03
C LYS A 48 -7.40 11.66 5.75
N GLY A 49 -7.58 10.85 4.70
CA GLY A 49 -6.77 9.66 4.50
C GLY A 49 -6.84 9.07 3.10
N SER A 50 -6.58 7.77 3.03
CA SER A 50 -6.70 6.94 1.85
C SER A 50 -7.80 5.91 2.07
N GLU A 51 -8.77 5.89 1.18
CA GLU A 51 -9.70 4.78 1.02
C GLU A 51 -9.18 3.84 -0.05
N THR A 52 -9.23 2.54 0.23
CA THR A 52 -8.74 1.50 -0.67
C THR A 52 -9.84 0.47 -0.90
N TRP A 53 -10.09 0.18 -2.17
CA TRP A 53 -10.91 -0.95 -2.60
C TRP A 53 -10.03 -1.93 -3.35
N VAL A 54 -10.12 -3.21 -2.99
CA VAL A 54 -9.45 -4.30 -3.70
C VAL A 54 -10.49 -5.28 -4.20
N ARG A 55 -10.37 -5.69 -5.47
CA ARG A 55 -11.17 -6.76 -6.06
C ARG A 55 -10.25 -7.81 -6.65
N ILE A 56 -10.57 -9.07 -6.41
CA ILE A 56 -9.90 -10.21 -7.02
C ILE A 56 -10.88 -10.84 -7.99
N HIS A 57 -10.56 -10.72 -9.27
CA HIS A 57 -11.29 -11.39 -10.33
C HIS A 57 -10.61 -12.73 -10.61
N PRO A 58 -11.31 -13.85 -10.42
CA PRO A 58 -10.79 -15.19 -10.68
C PRO A 58 -10.80 -15.50 -12.18
N ASP A 59 -10.11 -14.64 -12.94
CA ASP A 59 -9.84 -14.82 -14.35
C ASP A 59 -8.48 -15.50 -14.56
N GLY A 60 -8.19 -15.94 -15.78
CA GLY A 60 -6.89 -16.53 -16.12
C GLY A 60 -5.76 -15.51 -16.25
N SER A 61 -6.01 -14.23 -15.95
CA SER A 61 -5.05 -13.16 -16.18
C SER A 61 -4.28 -12.85 -14.90
N ASP A 62 -2.98 -13.11 -14.85
CA ASP A 62 -2.18 -12.84 -13.65
C ASP A 62 -1.77 -11.36 -13.54
N ARG A 63 -2.73 -10.45 -13.64
CA ARG A 63 -2.50 -8.99 -13.77
C ARG A 63 -2.77 -8.25 -12.46
N ILE A 64 -2.13 -7.09 -12.30
CA ILE A 64 -2.38 -6.15 -11.19
C ILE A 64 -2.66 -4.79 -11.82
N GLU A 65 -3.81 -4.22 -11.51
CA GLU A 65 -4.21 -2.89 -11.98
C GLU A 65 -4.46 -1.99 -10.77
N VAL A 66 -3.88 -0.78 -10.79
CA VAL A 66 -4.09 0.23 -9.76
C VAL A 66 -4.63 1.50 -10.40
N VAL A 67 -5.57 2.16 -9.73
CA VAL A 67 -5.95 3.54 -10.04
C VAL A 67 -6.05 4.36 -8.78
N VAL A 68 -5.45 5.56 -8.76
CA VAL A 68 -5.54 6.51 -7.65
C VAL A 68 -6.21 7.78 -8.14
N ASN A 69 -7.28 8.20 -7.45
CA ASN A 69 -8.09 9.38 -7.81
C ASN A 69 -8.44 9.43 -9.30
N GLU A 70 -8.77 8.26 -9.88
CA GLU A 70 -9.15 8.03 -11.29
C GLU A 70 -8.09 8.41 -12.35
N LYS A 71 -6.90 8.86 -11.95
CA LYS A 71 -5.91 9.43 -12.86
C LYS A 71 -4.59 8.68 -12.87
N ILE A 72 -4.06 8.34 -11.70
CA ILE A 72 -2.73 7.73 -11.58
C ILE A 72 -2.88 6.23 -11.72
N LYS A 73 -2.24 5.64 -12.75
CA LYS A 73 -2.29 4.20 -13.04
C LYS A 73 -1.02 3.45 -12.65
N ASP A 74 0.06 4.17 -12.37
CA ASP A 74 1.30 3.61 -11.85
C ASP A 74 1.50 4.10 -10.42
N PHE A 75 1.31 3.20 -9.46
CA PHE A 75 1.45 3.49 -8.04
C PHE A 75 2.23 2.34 -7.36
N PRO A 76 3.58 2.39 -7.43
CA PRO A 76 4.44 1.29 -7.01
C PRO A 76 4.18 0.74 -5.60
N PRO A 77 3.91 1.55 -4.55
CA PRO A 77 3.65 1.02 -3.22
C PRO A 77 2.51 0.00 -3.16
N SER A 78 1.43 0.22 -3.92
CA SER A 78 0.29 -0.69 -3.96
C SER A 78 0.53 -1.89 -4.87
N ILE A 79 1.27 -1.70 -5.98
CA ILE A 79 1.65 -2.81 -6.87
C ILE A 79 2.52 -3.81 -6.12
N GLU A 80 3.53 -3.34 -5.39
CA GLU A 80 4.43 -4.21 -4.61
C GLU A 80 3.69 -4.88 -3.44
N ALA A 81 2.80 -4.16 -2.75
CA ALA A 81 1.93 -4.75 -1.73
C ALA A 81 1.07 -5.88 -2.30
N ALA A 82 0.46 -5.68 -3.47
CA ALA A 82 -0.38 -6.67 -4.13
C ALA A 82 0.41 -7.90 -4.60
N LYS A 83 1.62 -7.71 -5.15
CA LYS A 83 2.54 -8.80 -5.50
C LYS A 83 2.88 -9.66 -4.28
N GLU A 84 3.16 -9.01 -3.15
CA GLU A 84 3.48 -9.73 -1.92
C GLU A 84 2.27 -10.50 -1.38
N MET A 85 1.07 -9.92 -1.39
CA MET A 85 -0.16 -10.63 -1.00
C MET A 85 -0.46 -11.80 -1.93
N ARG A 86 -0.32 -11.60 -3.25
CA ARG A 86 -0.43 -12.68 -4.24
C ARG A 86 0.49 -13.84 -3.92
N ARG A 87 1.77 -13.55 -3.68
CA ARG A 87 2.79 -14.56 -3.36
C ARG A 87 2.50 -15.28 -2.04
N ARG A 88 2.08 -14.55 -1.00
CA ARG A 88 1.81 -15.12 0.33
C ARG A 88 0.58 -16.01 0.37
N TYR A 89 -0.45 -15.66 -0.38
CA TYR A 89 -1.76 -16.32 -0.32
C TYR A 89 -2.13 -17.09 -1.60
N ASN A 90 -1.18 -17.24 -2.53
CA ASN A 90 -1.38 -17.89 -3.84
C ASN A 90 -2.60 -17.36 -4.59
N ILE A 91 -2.80 -16.04 -4.59
CA ILE A 91 -3.95 -15.40 -5.25
C ILE A 91 -3.77 -15.49 -6.77
N THR A 92 -4.69 -16.16 -7.46
CA THR A 92 -4.70 -16.24 -8.92
C THR A 92 -5.71 -15.28 -9.52
N GLY A 93 -5.39 -14.76 -10.71
CA GLY A 93 -6.27 -13.87 -11.47
C GLY A 93 -6.00 -12.39 -11.23
N LYS A 94 -6.80 -11.54 -11.88
CA LYS A 94 -6.63 -10.08 -11.84
C LYS A 94 -6.89 -9.52 -10.44
N ILE A 95 -5.95 -8.73 -9.94
CA ILE A 95 -6.13 -7.90 -8.75
C ILE A 95 -6.36 -6.46 -9.22
N GLU A 96 -7.54 -5.93 -8.96
CA GLU A 96 -7.89 -4.53 -9.21
C GLU A 96 -7.85 -3.75 -7.88
N ILE A 97 -7.14 -2.62 -7.88
CA ILE A 97 -6.94 -1.77 -6.71
C ILE A 97 -7.38 -0.36 -7.07
N ARG A 98 -8.27 0.21 -6.27
CA ARG A 98 -8.69 1.60 -6.42
C ARG A 98 -8.43 2.34 -5.13
N HIS A 99 -7.84 3.53 -5.25
CA HIS A 99 -7.59 4.42 -4.13
C HIS A 99 -8.32 5.75 -4.33
N ARG A 100 -8.95 6.25 -3.25
CA ARG A 100 -9.34 7.66 -3.12
C ARG A 100 -8.51 8.28 -2.01
N ILE A 101 -7.76 9.34 -2.32
CA ILE A 101 -6.84 10.00 -1.40
C ILE A 101 -7.25 11.46 -1.26
N ASP A 102 -7.58 11.87 -0.03
CA ASP A 102 -8.20 13.16 0.30
C ASP A 102 -7.20 14.27 0.65
N VAL A 103 -5.91 13.95 0.64
CA VAL A 103 -4.81 14.89 0.93
C VAL A 103 -3.87 15.00 -0.28
N PRO A 104 -3.09 16.10 -0.40
CA PRO A 104 -2.11 16.25 -1.45
C PRO A 104 -1.10 15.09 -1.51
N ILE A 105 -1.02 14.43 -2.67
CA ILE A 105 -0.09 13.33 -2.92
C ILE A 105 1.33 13.89 -3.10
N GLY A 106 2.31 13.28 -2.43
CA GLY A 106 3.71 13.72 -2.50
C GLY A 106 4.08 14.84 -1.52
N SER A 107 3.15 15.28 -0.67
CA SER A 107 3.37 16.38 0.29
C SER A 107 3.70 15.92 1.71
N GLY A 108 4.13 14.67 1.90
CA GLY A 108 4.56 14.17 3.21
C GLY A 108 3.45 13.65 4.14
N PHE A 109 2.22 13.47 3.66
CA PHE A 109 1.09 12.94 4.44
C PHE A 109 1.05 11.41 4.59
N GLY A 110 2.12 10.70 4.18
CA GLY A 110 2.20 9.25 4.32
C GLY A 110 1.18 8.46 3.49
N THR A 111 0.66 9.04 2.40
CA THR A 111 -0.39 8.41 1.58
C THR A 111 0.09 7.16 0.86
N SER A 112 1.37 7.08 0.48
CA SER A 112 1.99 5.87 -0.09
C SER A 112 1.97 4.69 0.88
N ALA A 113 2.36 4.92 2.14
CA ALA A 113 2.34 3.91 3.18
C ALA A 113 0.91 3.50 3.55
N SER A 114 0.01 4.48 3.67
CA SER A 114 -1.42 4.25 3.98
C SER A 114 -2.09 3.40 2.90
N SER A 115 -1.88 3.73 1.63
CA SER A 115 -2.41 2.96 0.49
C SER A 115 -1.76 1.57 0.33
N ALA A 116 -0.49 1.39 0.71
CA ALA A 116 0.12 0.07 0.74
C ALA A 116 -0.46 -0.80 1.87
N ALA A 117 -0.63 -0.23 3.06
CA ALA A 117 -1.28 -0.90 4.19
C ALA A 117 -2.72 -1.30 3.84
N GLY A 118 -3.46 -0.41 3.17
CA GLY A 118 -4.84 -0.70 2.73
C GLY A 118 -4.98 -1.80 1.66
N VAL A 119 -3.89 -2.18 0.99
CA VAL A 119 -3.89 -3.35 0.10
C VAL A 119 -3.66 -4.65 0.88
N ILE A 120 -2.99 -4.57 2.04
CA ILE A 120 -2.58 -5.73 2.83
C ILE A 120 -3.59 -6.08 3.93
N LEU A 121 -4.21 -5.08 4.56
CA LEU A 121 -5.06 -5.17 5.75
C LEU A 121 -6.53 -4.89 5.42
#